data_AF-A0A6A6UWB7-F1
#
_entry.id   AF-A0A6A6UWB7-F1
#
_cell.length_a   1.000
_cell.length_b   1.000
_cell.length_c   1.000
_cell.angle_alpha   90.00
_cell.angle_beta   90.00
_cell.angle_gamma   90.00
#
_symmetry.space_group_name_H-M   'P 1'
#
loop_
_entity.id
_entity.type
_entity.pdbx_description
1 polymer ?
#
loop_
_entity_poly.entity_id
_entity_poly.type
_entity_poly.pdbx_seq_one_letter_code
_entity_poly.pdbx_strand_id
1 'polypeptide(L)'
;MTTNHIERLDPALIRPGRVDMKLELYLADEDMINQLFHFDCELLHLGQEFVAKVPKLEFSPAEILSLLVANKHSPRHAIANVVAWMEKLKDEKTKLTRITSWALDDNDRFGDH
;
A
#
# COMPACT_ATOMS: atom_id res chain seq x y z
N MET A 1 -17.49 -5.92 3.16
CA MET A 1 -17.38 -4.59 2.51
C MET A 1 -15.97 -4.06 2.73
N THR A 2 -15.46 -3.23 1.84
CA THR A 2 -14.15 -2.55 1.98
C THR A 2 -14.34 -1.06 1.66
N THR A 3 -13.63 -0.18 2.35
CA THR A 3 -13.62 1.25 2.08
C THR A 3 -12.27 1.84 2.45
N ASN A 4 -11.81 2.84 1.69
CA ASN A 4 -10.66 3.65 2.06
C ASN A 4 -11.07 4.87 2.91
N HIS A 5 -12.37 5.18 2.96
CA HIS A 5 -12.93 6.36 3.61
C HIS A 5 -14.12 5.94 4.47
N ILE A 6 -13.84 5.44 5.68
CA ILE A 6 -14.89 4.99 6.61
C ILE A 6 -15.73 6.17 7.13
N GLU A 7 -15.14 7.35 7.22
CA GLU A 7 -15.78 8.60 7.65
C GLU A 7 -16.87 9.08 6.68
N ARG A 8 -16.84 8.62 5.43
CA ARG A 8 -17.84 8.96 4.40
C ARG A 8 -18.98 7.94 4.31
N LEU A 9 -18.93 6.85 5.08
CA LEU A 9 -19.99 5.85 5.08
C LEU A 9 -21.19 6.30 5.92
N ASP A 10 -22.39 6.03 5.41
CA ASP A 10 -23.62 6.17 6.18
C ASP A 10 -23.56 5.25 7.43
N PRO A 11 -23.76 5.79 8.66
CA PRO A 11 -23.78 5.01 9.89
C PRO A 11 -24.73 3.80 9.86
N ALA A 12 -25.82 3.87 9.09
CA ALA A 12 -26.78 2.78 8.93
C ALA A 12 -26.18 1.55 8.22
N LEU A 13 -25.10 1.73 7.45
CA LEU A 13 -24.39 0.63 6.77
C LEU A 13 -23.45 -0.13 7.70
N ILE A 14 -22.98 0.49 8.79
CA ILE A 14 -21.96 -0.08 9.69
C ILE A 14 -22.50 -0.43 11.09
N ARG A 15 -23.82 -0.39 11.27
CA ARG A 15 -24.50 -0.77 12.51
C ARG A 15 -24.52 -2.29 12.74
N PRO A 16 -24.62 -2.76 14.00
CA PRO A 16 -24.70 -4.19 14.32
C PRO A 16 -25.81 -4.89 13.52
N GLY A 17 -25.53 -6.10 13.01
CA GLY A 17 -26.43 -6.86 12.14
C GLY A 17 -26.32 -6.53 10.64
N ARG A 18 -25.52 -5.52 10.26
CA ARG A 18 -25.09 -5.27 8.87
C ARG A 18 -23.60 -5.51 8.68
N VAL A 19 -22.79 -5.04 9.63
CA VAL A 19 -21.34 -5.28 9.69
C VAL A 19 -20.98 -5.70 11.11
N ASP A 20 -20.57 -6.95 11.26
CA ASP A 20 -20.28 -7.53 12.58
C ASP A 20 -18.80 -7.42 12.97
N MET A 21 -17.90 -7.26 12.00
CA MET A 21 -16.46 -7.08 12.22
C MET A 21 -15.91 -5.96 11.34
N LYS A 22 -15.08 -5.10 11.93
CA LYS A 22 -14.34 -4.04 11.24
C LYS A 22 -12.86 -4.33 11.42
N LEU A 23 -12.15 -4.44 10.31
CA LEU A 23 -10.70 -4.58 10.28
C LEU A 23 -10.12 -3.37 9.55
N GLU A 24 -9.21 -2.65 10.21
CA GLU A 24 -8.45 -1.58 9.58
C GLU A 24 -7.14 -2.16 9.03
N LEU A 25 -6.86 -1.89 7.76
CA LEU A 25 -5.65 -2.36 7.08
C LEU A 25 -4.67 -1.18 7.01
N TYR A 26 -3.60 -1.25 7.78
CA TYR A 26 -2.59 -0.21 7.85
C TYR A 26 -1.45 -0.41 6.84
N LEU A 27 -0.64 0.63 6.69
CA LEU A 27 0.66 0.53 6.04
C LEU A 27 1.58 -0.39 6.86
N ALA A 28 2.49 -1.06 6.18
CA ALA A 28 3.31 -2.10 6.79
C ALA A 28 4.31 -1.49 7.80
N ASP A 29 4.27 -2.01 9.01
CA ASP A 29 5.29 -1.76 10.02
C ASP A 29 6.49 -2.69 9.82
N GLU A 30 7.48 -2.57 10.71
CA GLU A 30 8.71 -3.36 10.64
C GLU A 30 8.44 -4.87 10.68
N ASP A 31 7.57 -5.30 11.59
CA ASP A 31 7.24 -6.71 11.80
C ASP A 31 6.51 -7.28 10.57
N MET A 32 5.58 -6.53 9.99
CA MET A 32 4.89 -6.90 8.75
C MET A 32 5.85 -6.99 7.57
N ILE A 33 6.73 -5.99 7.38
CA ILE A 33 7.75 -6.01 6.31
C ILE A 33 8.62 -7.27 6.46
N ASN A 34 9.04 -7.56 7.69
CA ASN A 34 9.86 -8.72 7.99
C ASN A 34 9.12 -10.03 7.72
N GLN A 35 7.87 -10.16 8.16
CA GLN A 35 7.04 -11.35 7.94
C GLN A 35 6.77 -11.59 6.46
N LEU A 36 6.48 -10.53 5.68
CA LEU A 36 6.29 -10.63 4.23
C LEU A 36 7.55 -11.13 3.54
N PHE A 37 8.72 -10.62 3.93
CA PHE A 37 10.00 -11.10 3.38
C PHE A 37 10.23 -12.57 3.72
N HIS A 38 9.99 -12.97 4.96
CA HIS A 38 10.14 -14.37 5.40
C HIS A 38 9.16 -15.33 4.72
N PHE A 39 7.94 -14.88 4.42
CA PHE A 39 6.94 -15.70 3.76
C PHE A 39 7.34 -16.05 2.31
N ASP A 40 7.97 -15.11 1.60
CA ASP A 40 8.34 -15.30 0.19
C ASP A 40 9.81 -15.74 0.01
N CYS A 41 10.68 -15.49 1.00
CA CYS A 41 12.11 -15.80 0.96
C CYS A 41 12.55 -16.64 2.18
N GLU A 42 13.07 -17.84 1.95
CA GLU A 42 13.60 -18.73 3.02
C GLU A 42 14.92 -18.24 3.66
N LEU A 43 15.47 -17.10 3.21
CA LEU A 43 16.76 -16.56 3.65
C LEU A 43 16.60 -15.56 4.79
N LEU A 44 16.39 -16.07 6.01
CA LEU A 44 16.19 -15.28 7.24
C LEU A 44 17.20 -14.13 7.45
N HIS A 45 18.48 -14.35 7.12
CA HIS A 45 19.54 -13.35 7.36
C HIS A 45 19.45 -12.13 6.42
N LEU A 46 18.73 -12.24 5.30
CA LEU A 46 18.54 -11.13 4.35
C LEU A 46 17.33 -10.26 4.70
N GLY A 47 16.40 -10.77 5.51
CA GLY A 47 15.21 -10.03 5.95
C GLY A 47 15.56 -8.75 6.69
N GLN A 48 16.58 -8.79 7.56
CA GLN A 48 17.00 -7.60 8.31
C GLN A 48 17.57 -6.49 7.42
N GLU A 49 18.29 -6.85 6.35
CA GLU A 49 18.80 -5.87 5.39
C GLU A 49 17.65 -5.26 4.57
N PHE A 50 16.65 -6.06 4.20
CA PHE A 50 15.46 -5.58 3.52
C PHE A 50 14.66 -4.61 4.40
N VAL A 51 14.37 -5.02 5.64
CA VAL A 51 13.67 -4.22 6.65
C VAL A 51 14.39 -2.90 6.93
N ALA A 52 15.73 -2.91 7.01
CA ALA A 52 16.52 -1.70 7.22
C ALA A 52 16.43 -0.70 6.04
N LYS A 53 16.17 -1.17 4.82
CA LYS A 53 16.06 -0.32 3.62
C LYS A 53 14.63 0.17 3.37
N VAL A 54 13.61 -0.58 3.79
CA VAL A 54 12.21 -0.21 3.57
C VAL A 54 11.73 0.69 4.72
N PRO A 55 11.28 1.92 4.44
CA PRO A 55 10.72 2.81 5.44
C PRO A 55 9.39 2.26 5.98
N LYS A 56 9.26 2.30 7.30
CA LYS A 56 8.08 1.83 8.04
C LYS A 56 6.89 2.76 7.79
N LEU A 57 5.69 2.19 7.76
CA LEU A 57 4.43 2.91 7.62
C LEU A 57 4.35 3.80 6.36
N GLU A 58 5.07 3.45 5.30
CA GLU A 58 5.04 4.18 4.02
C GLU A 58 4.38 3.36 2.90
N PHE A 59 4.56 2.04 2.92
CA PHE A 59 4.06 1.14 1.88
C PHE A 59 3.04 0.16 2.44
N SER A 60 2.03 -0.17 1.65
CA SER A 60 1.07 -1.23 1.98
C SER A 60 1.71 -2.61 1.87
N PRO A 61 1.19 -3.62 2.60
CA PRO A 61 1.64 -5.00 2.48
C PRO A 61 1.63 -5.53 1.03
N ALA A 62 0.62 -5.14 0.25
CA ALA A 62 0.48 -5.57 -1.14
C ALA A 62 1.57 -5.00 -2.06
N GLU A 63 1.99 -3.76 -1.84
CA GLU A 63 3.07 -3.13 -2.61
C GLU A 63 4.41 -3.81 -2.35
N ILE A 64 4.72 -4.07 -1.07
CA ILE A 64 5.92 -4.79 -0.68
C ILE A 64 5.91 -6.20 -1.27
N LEU A 65 4.77 -6.91 -1.15
CA LEU A 65 4.63 -8.24 -1.71
C LEU A 65 4.79 -8.24 -3.24
N SER A 66 4.32 -7.20 -3.95
CA SER A 66 4.50 -7.08 -5.39
C SER A 66 5.98 -7.06 -5.79
N LEU A 67 6.83 -6.33 -5.04
CA LEU A 67 8.28 -6.34 -5.25
C LEU A 67 8.87 -7.73 -5.03
N LEU A 68 8.48 -8.40 -3.94
CA LEU A 68 8.99 -9.73 -3.61
C LEU A 68 8.60 -10.77 -4.66
N VAL A 69 7.33 -10.76 -5.08
CA VAL A 69 6.79 -11.63 -6.12
C VAL A 69 7.53 -11.45 -7.44
N ALA A 70 7.85 -10.21 -7.82
CA ALA A 70 8.61 -9.92 -9.04
C ALA A 70 10.08 -10.41 -8.98
N ASN A 71 10.61 -10.65 -7.77
CA ASN A 71 12.00 -11.04 -7.52
C ASN A 71 12.12 -12.43 -6.84
N LYS A 72 11.08 -13.28 -6.93
CA LYS A 72 10.98 -14.59 -6.25
C LYS A 72 12.22 -15.47 -6.34
N HIS A 73 12.86 -15.51 -7.50
CA HIS A 73 14.03 -16.35 -7.74
C HIS A 73 15.36 -15.68 -7.34
N SER A 74 15.32 -14.44 -6.85
CA SER A 74 16.50 -13.65 -6.52
C SER A 74 16.23 -12.63 -5.39
N PRO A 75 16.14 -13.09 -4.13
CA PRO A 75 15.94 -12.21 -2.96
C PRO A 75 17.01 -11.11 -2.83
N ARG A 76 18.26 -11.42 -3.19
CA ARG A 76 19.36 -10.43 -3.24
C ARG A 76 19.09 -9.31 -4.24
N HIS A 77 18.45 -9.64 -5.37
CA HIS A 77 18.10 -8.65 -6.38
C HIS A 77 16.98 -7.73 -5.86
N ALA A 78 16.01 -8.27 -5.11
CA ALA A 78 14.99 -7.47 -4.44
C ALA A 78 15.63 -6.43 -3.50
N ILE A 79 16.60 -6.83 -2.69
CA ILE A 79 17.31 -5.95 -1.74
C ILE A 79 18.20 -4.92 -2.44
N ALA A 80 18.81 -5.28 -3.57
CA ALA A 80 19.63 -4.36 -4.35
C ALA A 80 18.77 -3.29 -5.04
N ASN A 81 17.59 -3.68 -5.54
CA ASN A 81 16.71 -2.80 -6.31
C ASN A 81 15.64 -2.08 -5.49
N VAL A 82 15.48 -2.41 -4.20
CA VAL A 82 14.41 -1.85 -3.36
C VAL A 82 14.39 -0.33 -3.38
N VAL A 83 15.56 0.32 -3.38
CA VAL A 83 15.66 1.79 -3.41
C VAL A 83 15.11 2.36 -4.72
N ALA A 84 15.56 1.83 -5.86
CA ALA A 84 15.08 2.25 -7.17
C ALA A 84 13.58 1.96 -7.35
N TRP A 85 13.10 0.85 -6.81
CA TRP A 85 11.67 0.52 -6.82
C TRP A 85 10.85 1.54 -6.02
N MET A 86 11.29 1.93 -4.82
CA MET A 86 10.60 2.93 -4.00
C MET A 86 10.50 4.28 -4.70
N GLU A 87 11.58 4.74 -5.35
CA GLU A 87 11.58 5.99 -6.11
C GLU A 87 10.57 5.95 -7.25
N LYS A 88 10.57 4.86 -8.03
CA LYS A 88 9.63 4.67 -9.12
C LYS A 88 8.17 4.67 -8.63
N LEU A 89 7.89 3.97 -7.53
CA LEU A 89 6.54 3.87 -6.98
C LEU A 89 6.03 5.24 -6.48
N LYS A 90 6.91 6.03 -5.85
CA LYS A 90 6.59 7.40 -5.39
C LYS A 90 6.31 8.33 -6.56
N ASP A 91 7.08 8.24 -7.64
CA ASP A 91 6.86 9.05 -8.86
C ASP A 91 5.53 8.69 -9.54
N GLU A 92 5.22 7.39 -9.67
CA GLU A 92 3.95 6.92 -10.21
C GLU A 92 2.77 7.44 -9.37
N LYS A 93 2.83 7.32 -8.04
CA LYS A 93 1.81 7.88 -7.13
C LYS A 93 1.65 9.38 -7.30
N THR A 94 2.74 10.13 -7.40
CA THR A 94 2.72 11.60 -7.55
C THR A 94 2.07 12.01 -8.88
N LYS A 95 2.37 11.29 -9.97
CA LYS A 95 1.73 11.50 -11.28
C LYS A 95 0.24 11.21 -11.25
N LEU A 96 -0.16 10.09 -10.62
CA LEU A 96 -1.57 9.72 -10.45
C LEU A 96 -2.35 10.78 -9.66
N THR A 97 -1.80 11.29 -8.55
CA THR A 97 -2.43 12.35 -7.76
C THR A 97 -2.56 13.66 -8.55
N ARG A 98 -1.54 14.02 -9.34
CA ARG A 98 -1.61 15.19 -10.22
C ARG A 98 -2.71 15.05 -11.28
N ILE A 99 -2.84 13.90 -11.92
CA ILE A 99 -3.86 13.67 -12.94
C ILE A 99 -5.27 13.67 -12.34
N THR A 100 -5.46 13.03 -11.19
CA THR A 100 -6.78 13.00 -10.51
C THR A 100 -7.18 14.36 -9.95
N SER A 101 -6.24 15.20 -9.54
CA SER A 101 -6.52 16.57 -9.09
C SER A 101 -7.10 17.46 -10.19
N TRP A 102 -6.80 17.21 -11.47
CA TRP A 102 -7.35 17.98 -12.59
C TRP A 102 -8.77 17.52 -12.94
N ALA A 103 -9.07 16.22 -12.76
CA ALA A 103 -10.39 15.66 -13.04
C ALA A 103 -11.47 16.07 -12.01
N LEU A 104 -11.07 16.54 -10.82
CA LEU A 104 -11.98 16.98 -9.77
C LEU A 104 -12.37 18.47 -9.89
N ASP A 105 -11.62 19.26 -10.66
CA ASP A 105 -11.87 20.71 -10.84
C ASP A 105 -12.93 21.00 -11.92
N ASP A 106 -13.19 20.05 -12.84
CA ASP A 106 -14.15 20.23 -13.94
C ASP A 106 -15.60 19.89 -13.57
N ASN A 107 -15.88 19.37 -12.37
CA ASN A 107 -17.24 18.96 -11.98
C ASN A 107 -18.07 20.04 -11.27
N ASP A 108 -17.54 21.25 -11.07
CA ASP A 108 -18.24 22.37 -10.41
C ASP A 108 -18.85 23.39 -11.39
N ARG A 109 -19.04 23.02 -12.67
CA ARG A 109 -19.59 23.92 -13.72
C ARG A 109 -20.94 23.54 -14.34
N PHE A 110 -21.65 22.57 -13.79
CA PHE A 110 -23.03 22.26 -14.22
C PHE A 110 -24.00 22.19 -13.06
N GLY A 111 -24.27 23.37 -12.49
CA GLY A 111 -25.39 23.59 -11.59
C GLY A 111 -25.90 25.00 -11.79
N ASP A 112 -26.66 25.23 -12.86
CA ASP A 112 -27.69 26.27 -12.97
C ASP A 112 -28.41 26.12 -14.33
N HIS A 113 -29.57 25.43 -14.31
CA HIS A 113 -30.82 25.91 -14.89
C HIS A 113 -32.00 24.97 -14.62
#